data_AF-A0AAN9ZD67-F1
#
_entry.id   AF-A0AAN9ZD67-F1
#
_cell.length_a   1.000
_cell.length_b   1.000
_cell.length_c   1.000
_cell.angle_alpha   90.00
_cell.angle_beta   90.00
_cell.angle_gamma   90.00
#
_symmetry.space_group_name_H-M   'P 1'
#
loop_
_entity.id
_entity.type
_entity.pdbx_description
1 polymer ?
#
loop_
_entity_poly.entity_id
_entity_poly.type
_entity_poly.pdbx_seq_one_letter_code
_entity_poly.pdbx_strand_id
1 'polypeptide(L)'
;MEGLKPPRCLNLNSSNMSEEWKIWKQSFETYMVASGGNEKSDLVKIAILLHVLGEETMRIYDTLDITEDEKKVYATRKLTTILYLKLIPV
;
A
#
# COMPACT_ATOMS: atom_id res chain seq x y z
N MET A 1 -3.74 4.23 25.54
CA MET A 1 -2.84 4.21 24.36
C MET A 1 -3.62 4.80 23.22
N GLU A 2 -3.36 6.05 22.84
CA GLU A 2 -3.97 6.63 21.65
C GLU A 2 -3.37 5.92 20.44
N GLY A 3 -4.07 4.90 19.94
CA GLY A 3 -3.63 4.15 18.77
C GLY A 3 -3.50 5.11 17.61
N LEU A 4 -2.34 5.09 16.94
CA LEU A 4 -2.11 5.86 15.72
C LEU A 4 -3.27 5.58 14.75
N LYS A 5 -4.03 6.62 14.40
CA LYS A 5 -5.10 6.48 13.44
C LYS A 5 -4.50 6.06 12.10
N PRO A 6 -4.98 4.97 11.48
CA PRO A 6 -4.50 4.56 10.17
C PRO A 6 -4.72 5.69 9.16
N PRO A 7 -3.88 5.77 8.11
CA PRO A 7 -4.09 6.70 7.01
C PRO A 7 -5.48 6.48 6.40
N ARG A 8 -6.03 7.53 5.76
CA ARG A 8 -7.27 7.35 4.99
C ARG A 8 -7.03 6.34 3.87
N CYS A 9 -8.06 5.59 3.51
CA CYS A 9 -8.02 4.74 2.34
C CYS A 9 -7.73 5.58 1.08
N LEU A 10 -7.01 4.99 0.13
CA LEU A 10 -6.71 5.64 -1.14
C LEU A 10 -8.00 5.88 -1.94
N ASN A 11 -8.21 7.12 -2.38
CA ASN A 11 -9.38 7.45 -3.18
C ASN A 11 -9.13 7.15 -4.67
N LEU A 12 -9.49 5.94 -5.09
CA LEU A 12 -9.34 5.46 -6.46
C LEU A 12 -10.22 6.20 -7.47
N ASN A 13 -11.24 6.94 -7.02
CA ASN A 13 -12.17 7.70 -7.87
C ASN A 13 -11.76 9.16 -8.05
N SER A 14 -10.57 9.55 -7.61
CA SER A 14 -10.11 10.93 -7.74
C SER A 14 -9.81 11.29 -9.19
N SER A 15 -10.18 12.52 -9.57
CA SER A 15 -9.85 13.11 -10.88
C SER A 15 -8.33 13.21 -11.10
N ASN A 16 -7.55 13.34 -10.01
CA ASN A 16 -6.09 13.39 -10.06
C ASN A 16 -5.46 12.27 -9.23
N MET A 17 -5.47 11.07 -9.79
CA MET A 17 -4.97 9.86 -9.13
C MET A 17 -3.47 9.93 -8.79
N SER A 18 -2.68 10.66 -9.59
CA SER A 18 -1.24 10.86 -9.34
C SER A 18 -0.96 11.64 -8.07
N GLU A 19 -1.71 12.72 -7.86
CA GLU A 19 -1.58 13.57 -6.68
C GLU A 19 -2.13 12.87 -5.43
N GLU A 20 -3.30 12.22 -5.54
CA GLU A 20 -3.86 11.42 -4.44
C GLU A 20 -2.91 10.30 -4.01
N TRP A 21 -2.29 9.59 -4.96
CA TRP A 21 -1.31 8.56 -4.63
C TRP A 21 -0.10 9.12 -3.90
N LYS A 22 0.43 10.28 -4.33
CA LYS A 22 1.56 10.93 -3.65
C LYS A 22 1.22 11.28 -2.21
N ILE A 23 0.07 11.92 -1.99
CA ILE A 23 -0.39 12.32 -0.66
C ILE A 23 -0.62 11.09 0.21
N TRP A 24 -1.30 10.07 -0.33
CA TRP A 24 -1.58 8.83 0.37
C TRP A 24 -0.29 8.08 0.75
N LYS A 25 0.64 7.93 -0.20
CA LYS A 25 1.92 7.27 0.02
C LYS A 25 2.72 7.94 1.12
N GLN A 26 2.82 9.27 1.11
CA GLN A 26 3.53 10.02 2.14
C GLN A 26 2.88 9.82 3.53
N SER A 27 1.55 9.75 3.58
CA SER A 27 0.81 9.47 4.81
C SER A 27 1.06 8.04 5.30
N PHE A 28 1.09 7.06 4.40
CA PHE A 28 1.41 5.67 4.69
C PHE A 28 2.85 5.49 5.20
N GLU A 29 3.84 6.11 4.54
CA GLU A 29 5.24 6.07 4.98
C GLU A 29 5.40 6.67 6.39
N THR A 30 4.73 7.80 6.64
CA THR A 30 4.70 8.42 7.98
C THR A 30 4.10 7.50 9.03
N TYR A 31 2.98 6.83 8.70
CA TYR A 31 2.34 5.85 9.57
C TYR A 31 3.25 4.65 9.84
N MET A 32 3.95 4.14 8.83
CA MET A 32 4.89 3.03 8.97
C MET A 32 6.07 3.36 9.88
N VAL A 33 6.56 4.60 9.83
CA VAL A 33 7.61 5.08 10.75
C VAL A 33 7.04 5.24 12.16
N ALA A 34 5.92 5.94 12.31
CA ALA A 34 5.33 6.22 13.62
C ALA A 34 4.85 4.96 14.36
N SER A 35 4.35 3.95 13.63
CA SER A 35 3.86 2.69 14.19
C SER A 35 4.95 1.64 14.44
N GLY A 36 6.22 1.95 14.12
CA GLY A 36 7.29 0.95 14.11
C GLY A 36 7.10 -0.13 13.03
N GLY A 37 6.20 0.09 12.06
CA GLY A 37 5.97 -0.79 10.93
C GLY A 37 7.23 -1.03 10.10
N ASN A 38 8.17 -0.09 10.09
CA ASN A 38 9.43 -0.24 9.35
C ASN A 38 10.34 -1.37 9.88
N GLU A 39 10.23 -1.72 11.15
CA GLU A 39 11.01 -2.80 11.77
C GLU A 39 10.33 -4.18 11.61
N LYS A 40 9.09 -4.22 11.10
CA LYS A 40 8.35 -5.46 10.88
C LYS A 40 8.81 -6.18 9.61
N SER A 41 8.55 -7.48 9.55
CA SER A 41 8.81 -8.29 8.35
C SER A 41 8.00 -7.78 7.14
N ASP A 42 8.53 -7.96 5.93
CA ASP A 42 7.89 -7.51 4.69
C ASP A 42 6.44 -8.02 4.55
N LEU A 43 6.17 -9.26 4.95
CA LEU A 43 4.79 -9.81 4.97
C LEU A 43 3.83 -8.96 5.81
N VAL A 44 4.29 -8.47 6.97
CA VAL A 44 3.48 -7.63 7.86
C VAL A 44 3.32 -6.24 7.27
N LYS A 45 4.36 -5.69 6.62
CA LYS A 45 4.28 -4.41 5.91
C LYS A 45 3.25 -4.48 4.77
N ILE A 46 3.24 -5.59 4.02
CA ILE A 46 2.28 -5.85 2.96
C ILE A 46 0.86 -5.99 3.53
N ALA A 47 0.68 -6.70 4.64
CA ALA A 47 -0.61 -6.82 5.29
C ALA A 47 -1.15 -5.46 5.78
N ILE A 48 -0.29 -4.61 6.36
CA ILE A 48 -0.65 -3.25 6.77
C ILE A 48 -1.02 -2.40 5.53
N LEU A 49 -0.22 -2.50 4.46
CA LEU A 49 -0.48 -1.81 3.20
C LEU A 49 -1.87 -2.18 2.64
N LEU A 50 -2.18 -3.47 2.55
CA LEU A 50 -3.47 -3.98 2.07
C LEU A 50 -4.63 -3.57 2.98
N HIS A 51 -4.40 -3.57 4.30
CA HIS A 51 -5.41 -3.14 5.27
C HIS A 51 -5.75 -1.66 5.13
N VAL A 52 -4.75 -0.79 4.95
CA VAL A 52 -4.94 0.66 4.78
C VAL A 52 -5.54 1.00 3.41
N LEU A 53 -5.21 0.21 2.38
CA LEU A 53 -5.69 0.41 1.02
C LEU A 53 -7.12 -0.10 0.79
N GLY A 54 -7.66 -0.94 1.67
CA GLY A 54 -9.04 -1.44 1.61
C GLY A 54 -9.28 -2.56 0.58
N GLU A 55 -10.51 -3.09 0.55
CA GLU A 55 -10.91 -4.26 -0.25
C GLU A 55 -10.60 -4.13 -1.76
N GLU A 56 -10.71 -2.93 -2.32
CA GLU A 56 -10.44 -2.71 -3.74
C GLU A 56 -9.00 -3.06 -4.11
N THR A 57 -8.09 -2.87 -3.17
CA THR A 57 -6.67 -3.14 -3.37
C THR A 57 -6.32 -4.60 -3.13
N MET A 58 -7.12 -5.33 -2.35
CA MET A 58 -7.04 -6.79 -2.34
C MET A 58 -7.41 -7.38 -3.70
N ARG A 59 -8.40 -6.80 -4.42
CA ARG A 59 -8.72 -7.24 -5.79
C ARG A 59 -7.57 -6.94 -6.77
N ILE A 60 -6.93 -5.79 -6.63
CA ILE A 60 -5.74 -5.46 -7.44
C ILE A 60 -4.59 -6.40 -7.09
N TYR A 61 -4.41 -6.72 -5.81
CA TYR A 61 -3.38 -7.64 -5.34
C TYR A 61 -3.63 -9.09 -5.79
N ASP A 62 -4.88 -9.55 -5.80
CA ASP A 62 -5.28 -10.87 -6.29
C ASP A 62 -5.13 -10.99 -7.82
N THR A 63 -5.43 -9.91 -8.55
CA THR A 63 -5.15 -9.81 -10.00
C THR A 63 -3.69 -9.52 -10.34
N LEU A 64 -2.84 -9.30 -9.35
CA LEU A 64 -1.40 -9.36 -9.56
C LEU A 64 -1.03 -10.82 -9.34
N ASP A 65 -0.73 -11.52 -10.44
CA ASP A 65 -0.33 -12.94 -10.48
C ASP A 65 1.04 -13.15 -9.80
N ILE A 66 1.14 -12.78 -8.52
CA ILE A 66 2.35 -12.82 -7.71
C ILE A 66 2.33 -14.15 -6.99
N THR A 67 3.17 -15.07 -7.46
CA THR A 67 3.37 -16.39 -6.84
C THR A 67 3.88 -16.27 -5.40
N GLU A 68 3.62 -17.28 -4.55
CA GLU A 68 4.01 -17.26 -3.13
C GLU A 68 5.52 -17.06 -2.89
N ASP A 69 6.36 -17.56 -3.80
CA ASP A 69 7.81 -17.33 -3.81
C ASP A 69 8.15 -15.86 -4.10
N GLU A 70 7.41 -15.25 -5.00
CA GLU A 70 7.53 -13.82 -5.29
C GLU A 70 6.98 -12.96 -4.14
N LYS A 71 5.95 -13.38 -3.41
CA LYS A 71 5.47 -12.62 -2.22
C LYS A 71 6.55 -12.40 -1.15
N LYS A 72 7.52 -13.32 -1.01
CA LYS A 72 8.66 -13.17 -0.08
C LYS A 72 9.74 -12.21 -0.59
N VAL A 73 9.91 -12.12 -1.91
CA VAL A 73 10.94 -11.31 -2.58
C VAL A 73 10.41 -9.92 -2.96
N TYR A 74 9.09 -9.77 -3.09
CA TYR A 74 8.41 -8.54 -3.49
C TYR A 74 8.26 -7.64 -2.27
N ALA A 75 9.43 -7.20 -1.77
CA ALA A 75 9.58 -6.14 -0.81
C ALA A 75 8.64 -4.99 -1.17
N THR A 76 8.00 -4.44 -0.14
CA THR A 76 7.03 -3.33 -0.12
C THR A 76 7.20 -2.25 -1.22
N ARG A 77 8.43 -2.00 -1.66
CA ARG A 77 8.81 -1.05 -2.73
C ARG A 77 8.36 -1.46 -4.14
N LYS A 78 8.38 -2.76 -4.47
CA LYS A 78 7.92 -3.26 -5.79
C LYS A 78 6.39 -3.26 -5.86
N LEU A 79 5.70 -3.69 -4.80
CA LEU A 79 4.23 -3.68 -4.72
C LEU A 79 3.63 -2.28 -4.82
N THR A 80 4.17 -1.31 -4.09
CA THR A 80 3.75 0.09 -4.19
C THR A 80 3.98 0.67 -5.59
N THR A 81 5.06 0.28 -6.27
CA THR A 81 5.35 0.70 -7.65
C THR A 81 4.38 0.06 -8.66
N ILE A 82 4.08 -1.23 -8.51
CA ILE A 82 3.16 -1.95 -9.40
C ILE A 82 1.73 -1.44 -9.22
N LEU A 83 1.30 -1.20 -7.98
CA LEU A 83 0.02 -0.55 -7.68
C LEU A 83 -0.06 0.83 -8.33
N TYR A 84 0.98 1.65 -8.19
CA TYR A 84 1.05 2.97 -8.85
C TYR A 84 0.88 2.87 -10.38
N LEU A 85 1.56 1.93 -11.02
CA LEU A 85 1.50 1.72 -12.48
C LEU A 85 0.15 1.18 -12.96
N LYS A 86 -0.53 0.33 -12.17
CA LYS A 86 -1.88 -0.17 -12.49
C LYS A 86 -2.97 0.88 -12.24
N LEU A 87 -2.78 1.74 -11.24
CA LEU A 87 -3.79 2.71 -10.81
C LEU A 87 -3.77 4.02 -11.61
N ILE A 88 -2.64 4.34 -12.25
CA ILE A 88 -2.52 5.47 -13.16
C ILE A 88 -2.31 4.89 -14.56
N PRO A 89 -3.38 4.66 -15.33
CA PRO A 89 -3.22 4.37 -16.74
C PRO A 89 -2.53 5.58 -17.40
N VAL A 90 -1.46 5.31 -18.13
CA VAL A 90 -0.82 6.29 -19.04
C VAL A 90 -1.81 6.75 -20.11
#